data_AF-A0A196SEB8-F1
#
_entry.id   AF-A0A196SEB8-F1
#
_cell.length_a   1.000
_cell.length_b   1.000
_cell.length_c   1.000
_cell.angle_alpha   90.00
_cell.angle_beta   90.00
_cell.angle_gamma   90.00
#
_symmetry.space_group_name_H-M   'P 1'
#
loop_
_entity.id
_entity.type
_entity.pdbx_description
1 polymer ?
#
loop_
_entity_poly.entity_id
_entity_poly.type
_entity_poly.pdbx_seq_one_letter_code
_entity_poly.pdbx_strand_id
1 'polypeptide(L)'
;MEYNDIGSLGELASMKYRLKKDELREIASYCLLGLDSLHSQHTIHADIKPSNLFLTENGMVKLGDYGLIPMLQQSMELKSIAMHQAPEAFDGKREPKSDVWSLGVLLYELAEGKNPYAQYDASKVKGRIQYDDPLSLSPVKWPADFVGFVKRCWVTGVQDRSSVKELMRHPFVRDSIKRIQQKGPSEVFQELIKRMKLWKTCQETMERCKEHATLSLFLPHSHCFQEGVAEVSASRWMQLEMERVIEVDIQTHQLLKVNGESVSGISNNQELLLKAKGERWEGDTRNNQPYGWGVLTDGNNKRLYEGFRIGGMNVCYGILYNRDSQKAEYEGGICNGKRWGRGTEYDRHGNPVYDGEWLNDRRIEKQIDIVNDSCLLHNHVEDLIVSDQCCNGREWKTLDFSHMPSLRVFCVGDFCFKNVEEVRLIGLKKLTRVVIGMGSFRQYEKCNGRRFLLKDCKRIRELRIGNESFYYYSVCEIQNVDSLEEIEIGGTNDMNLNFELVSRFELKNLPRLKSVRLGYTVFSGCSYVAFQNLPRLTTLVFGDYTFQDLPKLESLVIGSCAFSNSRRAMFQNLPALRELHIGYNALESCHHCVFQDVPSLTDVDLTYGFKTESIVALGNVGAIANLVQ
;
A
#
# COMPACT_ATOMS: atom_id res chain seq x y z
N MET A 1 21.29 -11.48 -16.74
CA MET A 1 20.06 -10.73 -17.03
C MET A 1 20.46 -9.35 -17.50
N GLU A 2 19.86 -8.86 -18.59
CA GLU A 2 20.01 -7.47 -19.01
C GLU A 2 19.30 -6.59 -17.97
N TYR A 3 19.98 -5.59 -17.42
CA TYR A 3 19.38 -4.65 -16.47
C TYR A 3 18.41 -3.75 -17.23
N ASN A 4 17.17 -3.61 -16.76
CA ASN A 4 16.18 -2.73 -17.39
C ASN A 4 15.89 -1.52 -16.50
N ASP A 5 16.37 -0.35 -16.93
CA ASP A 5 16.31 0.90 -16.18
C ASP A 5 14.89 1.44 -15.96
N ILE A 6 13.93 1.16 -16.87
CA ILE A 6 12.59 1.80 -16.80
C ILE A 6 11.64 1.12 -15.81
N GLY A 7 11.69 -0.21 -15.69
CA GLY A 7 10.83 -0.98 -14.78
C GLY A 7 9.78 -1.85 -15.47
N SER A 8 8.96 -2.52 -14.66
CA SER A 8 7.90 -3.42 -15.12
C SER A 8 6.58 -2.69 -15.37
N LEU A 9 5.72 -3.23 -16.24
CA LEU A 9 4.37 -2.71 -16.42
C LEU A 9 3.47 -2.92 -15.19
N GLY A 10 3.89 -3.76 -14.24
CA GLY A 10 3.23 -3.91 -12.93
C GLY A 10 3.28 -2.65 -12.07
N GLU A 11 4.27 -1.78 -12.28
CA GLU A 11 4.42 -0.52 -11.55
C GLU A 11 3.38 0.54 -11.99
N LEU A 12 2.76 0.36 -13.16
CA LEU A 12 1.79 1.34 -13.70
C LEU A 12 0.56 1.54 -12.82
N ALA A 13 0.14 0.50 -12.09
CA ALA A 13 -0.97 0.58 -11.15
C ALA A 13 -0.71 1.65 -10.06
N SER A 14 0.53 1.71 -9.56
CA SER A 14 0.97 2.68 -8.55
C SER A 14 1.02 4.11 -9.08
N MET A 15 1.21 4.28 -10.39
CA MET A 15 1.27 5.57 -11.06
C MET A 15 -0.11 6.10 -11.48
N LYS A 16 -1.19 5.30 -11.34
CA LYS A 16 -2.53 5.60 -11.88
C LYS A 16 -2.52 5.95 -13.39
N TYR A 17 -1.49 5.49 -14.11
CA TYR A 17 -1.38 5.73 -15.53
C TYR A 17 -2.39 4.85 -16.28
N ARG A 18 -3.23 5.47 -17.09
CA ARG A 18 -4.17 4.75 -17.96
C ARG A 18 -3.56 4.59 -19.34
N LEU A 19 -3.31 3.34 -19.72
CA LEU A 19 -2.78 3.02 -21.03
C LEU A 19 -3.78 3.38 -22.13
N LYS A 20 -3.26 4.02 -23.17
CA LYS A 20 -3.96 4.34 -24.40
C LYS A 20 -4.04 3.09 -25.29
N LYS A 21 -4.97 3.12 -26.24
CA LYS A 21 -5.15 2.03 -27.22
C LYS A 21 -3.84 1.64 -27.91
N ASP A 22 -3.08 2.63 -28.35
CA ASP A 22 -1.85 2.39 -29.11
C ASP A 22 -0.76 1.75 -28.26
N GLU A 23 -0.67 2.12 -26.98
CA GLU A 23 0.23 1.48 -26.01
C GLU A 23 -0.16 0.02 -25.78
N LEU A 24 -1.46 -0.27 -25.59
CA LEU A 24 -1.97 -1.66 -25.48
C LEU A 24 -1.69 -2.48 -26.74
N ARG A 25 -1.78 -1.87 -27.93
CA ARG A 25 -1.44 -2.53 -29.20
C ARG A 25 0.04 -2.90 -29.25
N GLU A 26 0.91 -1.98 -28.89
CA GLU A 26 2.36 -2.19 -28.89
C GLU A 26 2.75 -3.27 -27.86
N ILE A 27 2.17 -3.24 -26.65
CA ILE A 27 2.33 -4.30 -25.64
C ILE A 27 1.95 -5.66 -26.23
N ALA A 28 0.74 -5.79 -26.78
CA ALA A 28 0.27 -7.04 -27.37
C ALA A 28 1.18 -7.53 -28.50
N SER A 29 1.67 -6.61 -29.34
CA SER A 29 2.54 -6.92 -30.48
C SER A 29 3.90 -7.46 -30.03
N TYR A 30 4.53 -6.83 -29.04
CA TYR A 30 5.78 -7.32 -28.46
C TYR A 30 5.61 -8.64 -27.71
N CYS A 31 4.52 -8.82 -26.96
CA CYS A 31 4.21 -10.09 -26.32
C CYS A 31 4.09 -11.23 -27.34
N LEU A 32 3.34 -11.03 -28.43
CA LEU A 32 3.21 -12.05 -29.47
C LEU A 32 4.55 -12.39 -30.13
N LEU A 33 5.40 -11.39 -30.40
CA LEU A 33 6.73 -11.62 -30.95
C LEU A 33 7.62 -12.42 -29.99
N GLY A 34 7.60 -12.08 -28.69
CA GLY A 34 8.33 -12.82 -27.66
C GLY A 34 7.83 -14.25 -27.49
N LEU A 35 6.50 -14.44 -27.45
CA LEU A 35 5.89 -15.76 -27.34
C LEU A 35 6.15 -16.63 -28.58
N ASP A 36 6.09 -16.07 -29.80
CA ASP A 36 6.40 -16.83 -31.03
C ASP A 36 7.85 -17.36 -30.99
N SER A 37 8.79 -16.52 -30.53
CA SER A 37 10.17 -16.92 -30.33
C SER A 37 10.31 -18.06 -29.31
N LEU A 38 9.68 -17.95 -28.14
CA LEU A 38 9.73 -18.99 -27.10
C LEU A 38 9.07 -20.30 -27.56
N HIS A 39 7.88 -20.21 -28.14
CA HIS A 39 7.11 -21.37 -28.60
C HIS A 39 7.80 -22.10 -29.75
N SER A 40 8.53 -21.38 -30.62
CA SER A 40 9.36 -21.99 -31.67
C SER A 40 10.51 -22.83 -31.13
N GLN A 41 10.94 -22.56 -29.89
CA GLN A 41 11.96 -23.30 -29.15
C GLN A 41 11.34 -24.29 -28.15
N HIS A 42 10.06 -24.62 -28.30
CA HIS A 42 9.32 -25.52 -27.41
C HIS A 42 9.30 -25.08 -25.93
N THR A 43 9.49 -23.79 -25.66
CA THR A 43 9.45 -23.22 -24.31
C THR A 43 8.13 -22.50 -24.08
N ILE A 44 7.46 -22.80 -22.97
CA ILE A 44 6.23 -22.11 -22.53
C ILE A 44 6.65 -21.11 -21.44
N HIS A 45 6.17 -19.87 -21.52
CA HIS A 45 6.53 -18.85 -20.54
C HIS A 45 5.92 -19.13 -19.16
N ALA A 46 4.63 -19.49 -19.13
CA ALA A 46 3.85 -19.92 -17.96
C ALA A 46 3.60 -18.87 -16.84
N ASP A 47 4.06 -17.63 -17.01
CA ASP A 47 3.89 -16.55 -16.02
C ASP A 47 3.77 -15.17 -16.69
N ILE A 48 2.92 -15.06 -17.71
CA ILE A 48 2.63 -13.79 -18.39
C ILE A 48 1.71 -12.92 -17.52
N LYS A 49 2.25 -11.82 -16.99
CA LYS A 49 1.57 -10.85 -16.11
C LYS A 49 2.29 -9.50 -16.12
N PRO A 50 1.67 -8.39 -15.68
CA PRO A 50 2.27 -7.06 -15.78
C PRO A 50 3.67 -6.93 -15.17
N SER A 51 3.94 -7.59 -14.03
CA SER A 51 5.24 -7.52 -13.34
C SER A 51 6.39 -8.17 -14.12
N ASN A 52 6.08 -9.04 -15.09
CA ASN A 52 7.07 -9.78 -15.89
C ASN A 52 7.21 -9.19 -17.30
N LEU A 53 6.59 -8.05 -17.57
CA LEU A 53 6.75 -7.28 -18.80
C LEU A 53 7.55 -6.03 -18.50
N PHE A 54 8.70 -5.88 -19.14
CA PHE A 54 9.62 -4.77 -18.86
C PHE A 54 9.70 -3.83 -20.06
N LEU A 55 9.42 -2.54 -19.82
CA LEU A 55 9.55 -1.50 -20.82
C LEU A 55 11.01 -1.06 -20.91
N THR A 56 11.55 -0.81 -22.09
CA THR A 56 12.95 -0.38 -22.27
C THR A 56 13.02 1.10 -22.65
N GLU A 57 14.19 1.73 -22.50
CA GLU A 57 14.39 3.15 -22.86
C GLU A 57 14.06 3.46 -24.33
N ASN A 58 14.27 2.48 -25.20
CA ASN A 58 14.02 2.61 -26.64
C ASN A 58 12.55 2.35 -27.02
N GLY A 59 11.63 2.11 -26.07
CA GLY A 59 10.21 1.87 -26.38
C GLY A 59 9.90 0.45 -26.84
N MET A 60 10.68 -0.55 -26.41
CA MET A 60 10.34 -1.97 -26.56
C MET A 60 9.81 -2.55 -25.25
N VAL A 61 8.89 -3.52 -25.36
CA VAL A 61 8.44 -4.35 -24.23
C VAL A 61 9.12 -5.73 -24.34
N LYS A 62 9.76 -6.17 -23.27
CA LYS A 62 10.44 -7.47 -23.17
C LYS A 62 9.74 -8.36 -22.14
N LEU A 63 9.65 -9.66 -22.44
CA LEU A 63 9.20 -10.68 -21.50
C LEU A 63 10.37 -11.09 -20.60
N GLY A 64 10.15 -11.10 -19.28
CA GLY A 64 11.12 -11.57 -18.28
C GLY A 64 10.59 -12.74 -17.47
N ASP A 65 11.45 -13.33 -16.63
CA ASP A 65 11.12 -14.42 -15.71
C ASP A 65 10.45 -15.65 -16.36
N TYR A 66 10.83 -15.97 -17.60
CA TYR A 66 10.35 -17.16 -18.32
C TYR A 66 11.07 -18.45 -17.87
N GLY A 67 10.37 -19.59 -17.90
CA GLY A 67 10.96 -20.91 -17.62
C GLY A 67 11.11 -21.25 -16.13
N LEU A 68 10.70 -20.36 -15.23
CA LEU A 68 10.57 -20.65 -13.80
C LEU A 68 9.16 -21.19 -13.54
N ILE A 69 9.03 -22.49 -13.24
CA ILE A 69 7.79 -23.03 -12.67
C ILE A 69 7.80 -22.65 -11.18
N PRO A 70 6.83 -21.87 -10.67
CA PRO A 70 6.81 -21.49 -9.26
C PRO A 70 6.35 -22.70 -8.42
N MET A 71 7.27 -23.63 -8.13
CA MET A 71 6.93 -24.89 -7.44
C MET A 71 6.97 -24.79 -5.91
N LEU A 72 7.38 -23.66 -5.33
CA LEU A 72 7.45 -23.47 -3.87
C LEU A 72 7.20 -22.00 -3.51
N GLN A 73 5.95 -21.60 -3.30
CA GLN A 73 5.63 -20.18 -3.09
C GLN A 73 4.53 -19.91 -2.06
N GLN A 74 4.60 -18.72 -1.45
CA GLN A 74 3.69 -18.24 -0.40
C GLN A 74 2.28 -18.00 -0.95
N SER A 75 1.26 -17.92 -0.07
CA SER A 75 -0.16 -17.81 -0.46
C SER A 75 -0.49 -16.63 -1.38
N MET A 76 0.23 -15.49 -1.26
CA MET A 76 0.03 -14.31 -2.10
C MET A 76 0.55 -14.51 -3.54
N GLU A 77 1.69 -15.19 -3.70
CA GLU A 77 2.25 -15.50 -5.02
C GLU A 77 1.38 -16.54 -5.74
N LEU A 78 0.87 -17.55 -5.01
CA LEU A 78 -0.08 -18.52 -5.54
C LEU A 78 -1.35 -17.86 -6.09
N LYS A 79 -1.86 -16.83 -5.42
CA LYS A 79 -2.99 -16.02 -5.94
C LYS A 79 -2.58 -15.26 -7.20
N SER A 80 -1.44 -14.57 -7.19
CA SER A 80 -0.94 -13.81 -8.34
C SER A 80 -0.83 -14.67 -9.61
N ILE A 81 -0.28 -15.89 -9.45
CA ILE A 81 -0.18 -16.89 -10.52
C ILE A 81 -1.57 -17.34 -10.96
N ALA A 82 -2.44 -17.73 -10.02
CA ALA A 82 -3.76 -18.25 -10.34
C ALA A 82 -4.62 -17.26 -11.15
N MET A 83 -4.47 -15.94 -10.91
CA MET A 83 -5.25 -14.92 -11.62
C MET A 83 -4.97 -14.83 -13.12
N HIS A 84 -3.77 -15.20 -13.56
CA HIS A 84 -3.38 -15.17 -14.98
C HIS A 84 -3.34 -16.56 -15.62
N GLN A 85 -3.50 -17.61 -14.81
CA GLN A 85 -3.31 -18.99 -15.24
C GLN A 85 -4.49 -19.50 -16.08
N ALA A 86 -4.17 -20.22 -17.15
CA ALA A 86 -5.17 -20.86 -18.01
C ALA A 86 -5.88 -22.03 -17.31
N PRO A 87 -7.15 -22.35 -17.69
CA PRO A 87 -7.91 -23.45 -17.09
C PRO A 87 -7.16 -24.79 -17.08
N GLU A 88 -6.55 -25.16 -18.21
CA GLU A 88 -5.83 -26.42 -18.37
C GLU A 88 -4.55 -26.51 -17.55
N ALA A 89 -3.94 -25.36 -17.23
CA ALA A 89 -2.70 -25.30 -16.46
C ALA A 89 -2.92 -25.64 -14.99
N PHE A 90 -4.15 -25.51 -14.46
CA PHE A 90 -4.48 -25.96 -13.11
C PHE A 90 -4.43 -27.48 -12.93
N ASP A 91 -4.49 -28.23 -14.03
CA ASP A 91 -4.39 -29.69 -14.05
C ASP A 91 -3.02 -30.16 -14.57
N GLY A 92 -2.03 -29.25 -14.63
CA GLY A 92 -0.67 -29.52 -15.08
C GLY A 92 -0.50 -29.65 -16.60
N LYS A 93 -1.56 -29.41 -17.39
CA LYS A 93 -1.55 -29.55 -18.86
C LYS A 93 -1.22 -28.23 -19.55
N ARG A 94 -0.06 -27.64 -19.22
CA ARG A 94 0.39 -26.38 -19.85
C ARG A 94 0.80 -26.61 -21.30
N GLU A 95 0.36 -25.71 -22.17
CA GLU A 95 0.66 -25.71 -23.60
C GLU A 95 1.01 -24.30 -24.08
N PRO A 96 1.58 -24.12 -25.30
CA PRO A 96 1.82 -22.78 -25.86
C PRO A 96 0.58 -21.86 -25.84
N LYS A 97 -0.61 -22.43 -26.04
CA LYS A 97 -1.88 -21.67 -25.96
C LYS A 97 -2.24 -21.26 -24.53
N SER A 98 -1.64 -21.82 -23.49
CA SER A 98 -1.80 -21.35 -22.10
C SER A 98 -1.26 -19.92 -21.94
N ASP A 99 -0.13 -19.59 -22.57
CA ASP A 99 0.41 -18.22 -22.55
C ASP A 99 -0.52 -17.22 -23.27
N VAL A 100 -1.24 -17.68 -24.29
CA VAL A 100 -2.24 -16.86 -25.01
C VAL A 100 -3.41 -16.48 -24.09
N TRP A 101 -3.86 -17.39 -23.24
CA TRP A 101 -4.87 -17.07 -22.22
C TRP A 101 -4.35 -15.99 -21.26
N SER A 102 -3.14 -16.19 -20.73
CA SER A 102 -2.52 -15.24 -19.81
C SER A 102 -2.33 -13.85 -20.45
N LEU A 103 -2.00 -13.78 -21.74
CA LEU A 103 -1.98 -12.53 -22.51
C LEU A 103 -3.37 -11.86 -22.58
N GLY A 104 -4.45 -12.64 -22.73
CA GLY A 104 -5.83 -12.13 -22.71
C GLY A 104 -6.19 -11.47 -21.37
N VAL A 105 -5.89 -12.16 -20.26
CA VAL A 105 -6.11 -11.63 -18.90
C VAL A 105 -5.26 -10.38 -18.67
N LEU A 106 -3.98 -10.42 -19.04
CA LEU A 106 -3.05 -9.30 -18.94
C LEU A 106 -3.58 -8.05 -19.65
N LEU A 107 -4.02 -8.17 -20.91
CA LEU A 107 -4.52 -7.04 -21.69
C LEU A 107 -5.84 -6.48 -21.13
N TYR A 108 -6.69 -7.36 -20.60
CA TYR A 108 -7.87 -6.92 -19.86
C TYR A 108 -7.49 -6.12 -18.62
N GLU A 109 -6.55 -6.64 -17.81
CA GLU A 109 -6.08 -5.98 -16.59
C GLU A 109 -5.47 -4.60 -16.88
N LEU A 110 -4.61 -4.50 -17.90
CA LEU A 110 -4.00 -3.23 -18.32
C LEU A 110 -5.02 -2.22 -18.84
N ALA A 111 -6.08 -2.68 -19.49
CA ALA A 111 -7.16 -1.82 -20.00
C ALA A 111 -8.12 -1.37 -18.88
N GLU A 112 -8.51 -2.27 -17.98
CA GLU A 112 -9.43 -1.94 -16.88
C GLU A 112 -8.73 -1.34 -15.66
N GLY A 113 -7.39 -1.43 -15.59
CA GLY A 113 -6.57 -0.99 -14.46
C GLY A 113 -6.69 -1.89 -13.23
N LYS A 114 -7.34 -3.05 -13.36
CA LYS A 114 -7.56 -4.02 -12.27
C LYS A 114 -7.71 -5.42 -12.84
N ASN A 115 -7.07 -6.39 -12.20
CA ASN A 115 -7.27 -7.80 -12.53
C ASN A 115 -8.72 -8.23 -12.25
N PRO A 116 -9.39 -8.92 -13.18
CA PRO A 116 -10.78 -9.37 -13.06
C PRO A 116 -11.05 -10.27 -11.84
N TYR A 117 -10.01 -10.95 -11.37
CA TYR A 117 -10.07 -11.92 -10.30
C TYR A 117 -9.45 -11.41 -8.99
N ALA A 118 -9.03 -10.14 -8.93
CA ALA A 118 -8.32 -9.55 -7.79
C ALA A 118 -9.06 -9.70 -6.44
N GLN A 119 -10.39 -9.72 -6.47
CA GLN A 119 -11.24 -9.85 -5.26
C GLN A 119 -11.35 -11.28 -4.71
N TYR A 120 -10.88 -12.29 -5.44
CA TYR A 120 -11.02 -13.70 -5.05
C TYR A 120 -9.70 -14.25 -4.48
N ASP A 121 -9.76 -15.33 -3.71
CA ASP A 121 -8.60 -16.12 -3.29
C ASP A 121 -8.24 -17.17 -4.36
N ALA A 122 -7.05 -17.77 -4.26
CA ALA A 122 -6.54 -18.68 -5.30
C ALA A 122 -7.50 -19.86 -5.61
N SER A 123 -8.19 -20.41 -4.60
CA SER A 123 -9.12 -21.54 -4.80
C SER A 123 -10.41 -21.10 -5.50
N LYS A 124 -10.96 -19.93 -5.15
CA LYS A 124 -12.12 -19.35 -5.85
C LYS A 124 -11.77 -18.91 -7.26
N VAL A 125 -10.57 -18.38 -7.49
CA VAL A 125 -10.10 -18.03 -8.84
C VAL A 125 -10.13 -19.25 -9.74
N LYS A 126 -9.59 -20.40 -9.30
CA LYS A 126 -9.67 -21.66 -10.06
C LYS A 126 -11.10 -22.01 -10.43
N GLY A 127 -12.02 -21.98 -9.47
CA GLY A 127 -13.44 -22.28 -9.72
C GLY A 127 -14.07 -21.33 -10.75
N ARG A 128 -13.84 -20.02 -10.61
CA ARG A 128 -14.34 -19.00 -11.56
C ARG A 128 -13.81 -19.24 -12.97
N ILE A 129 -12.51 -19.47 -13.12
CA ILE A 129 -11.88 -19.72 -14.42
C ILE A 129 -12.39 -21.01 -15.07
N GLN A 130 -12.73 -22.03 -14.27
CA GLN A 130 -13.20 -23.32 -14.79
C GLN A 130 -14.69 -23.32 -15.19
N TYR A 131 -15.53 -22.56 -14.48
CA TYR A 131 -16.99 -22.68 -14.62
C TYR A 131 -17.69 -21.42 -15.13
N ASP A 132 -17.10 -20.24 -15.00
CA ASP A 132 -17.68 -19.00 -15.51
C ASP A 132 -17.18 -18.72 -16.94
N ASP A 133 -17.99 -18.04 -17.73
CA ASP A 133 -17.56 -17.52 -19.02
C ASP A 133 -16.49 -16.43 -18.86
N PRO A 134 -15.46 -16.38 -19.74
CA PRO A 134 -14.49 -15.30 -19.76
C PRO A 134 -15.13 -13.92 -19.87
N LEU A 135 -14.60 -12.95 -19.12
CA LEU A 135 -15.10 -11.58 -19.16
C LEU A 135 -14.78 -10.91 -20.50
N SER A 136 -15.66 -10.02 -20.94
CA SER A 136 -15.45 -9.18 -22.12
C SER A 136 -15.19 -7.75 -21.71
N LEU A 137 -14.23 -7.11 -22.38
CA LEU A 137 -14.08 -5.66 -22.35
C LEU A 137 -15.37 -5.00 -22.88
N SER A 138 -15.72 -3.85 -22.30
CA SER A 138 -16.88 -3.07 -22.73
C SER A 138 -16.64 -2.48 -24.12
N PRO A 139 -17.49 -2.77 -25.12
CA PRO A 139 -17.37 -2.19 -26.46
C PRO A 139 -17.67 -0.68 -26.50
N VAL A 140 -18.25 -0.13 -25.42
CA VAL A 140 -18.45 1.31 -25.24
C VAL A 140 -17.13 2.01 -24.87
N LYS A 141 -16.29 1.33 -24.07
CA LYS A 141 -15.02 1.89 -23.59
C LYS A 141 -13.86 1.60 -24.54
N TRP A 142 -13.91 0.47 -25.25
CA TRP A 142 -12.79 -0.04 -26.03
C TRP A 142 -13.16 -0.35 -27.49
N PRO A 143 -12.25 -0.06 -28.46
CA PRO A 143 -12.47 -0.34 -29.87
C PRO A 143 -12.71 -1.82 -30.19
N ALA A 144 -13.58 -2.08 -31.18
CA ALA A 144 -13.99 -3.44 -31.56
C ALA A 144 -12.84 -4.37 -31.97
N ASP A 145 -11.79 -3.83 -32.59
CA ASP A 145 -10.58 -4.57 -32.94
C ASP A 145 -9.82 -5.04 -31.70
N PHE A 146 -9.68 -4.20 -30.67
CA PHE A 146 -9.05 -4.58 -29.41
C PHE A 146 -9.91 -5.58 -28.63
N VAL A 147 -11.22 -5.31 -28.49
CA VAL A 147 -12.16 -6.23 -27.84
C VAL A 147 -12.15 -7.59 -28.53
N GLY A 148 -12.18 -7.62 -29.86
CA GLY A 148 -12.11 -8.84 -30.65
C GLY A 148 -10.79 -9.60 -30.48
N PHE A 149 -9.68 -8.88 -30.35
CA PHE A 149 -8.37 -9.49 -30.07
C PHE A 149 -8.35 -10.19 -28.70
N VAL A 150 -8.77 -9.50 -27.64
CA VAL A 150 -8.82 -10.07 -26.28
C VAL A 150 -9.74 -11.28 -26.22
N LYS A 151 -10.89 -11.24 -26.89
CA LYS A 151 -11.82 -12.39 -27.01
C LYS A 151 -11.19 -13.62 -27.67
N ARG A 152 -10.29 -13.46 -28.64
CA ARG A 152 -9.56 -14.58 -29.25
C ARG A 152 -8.47 -15.17 -28.36
N CYS A 153 -7.95 -14.37 -27.43
CA CYS A 153 -6.97 -14.80 -26.44
C CYS A 153 -7.63 -15.56 -25.28
N TRP A 154 -8.75 -15.03 -24.79
CA TRP A 154 -9.39 -15.46 -23.55
C TRP A 154 -10.57 -16.42 -23.80
N VAL A 155 -10.23 -17.61 -24.31
CA VAL A 155 -11.19 -18.69 -24.64
C VAL A 155 -10.89 -19.93 -23.79
N THR A 156 -11.90 -20.48 -23.12
CA THR A 156 -11.74 -21.62 -22.18
C THR A 156 -11.25 -22.88 -22.90
N GLY A 157 -11.86 -23.21 -24.04
CA GLY A 157 -11.45 -24.34 -24.87
C GLY A 157 -10.09 -24.10 -25.53
N VAL A 158 -9.09 -24.93 -25.23
CA VAL A 158 -7.72 -24.83 -25.78
C VAL A 158 -7.71 -24.97 -27.31
N GLN A 159 -8.58 -25.81 -27.87
CA GLN A 159 -8.66 -26.00 -29.33
C GLN A 159 -9.18 -24.76 -30.04
N ASP A 160 -10.20 -24.10 -29.48
CA ASP A 160 -10.83 -22.90 -30.04
C ASP A 160 -10.02 -21.63 -29.79
N ARG A 161 -9.16 -21.63 -28.77
CA ARG A 161 -8.25 -20.51 -28.45
C ARG A 161 -7.26 -20.30 -29.60
N SER A 162 -7.09 -19.07 -30.06
CA SER A 162 -6.15 -18.78 -31.15
C SER A 162 -4.70 -19.08 -30.74
N SER A 163 -3.89 -19.55 -31.68
CA SER A 163 -2.45 -19.63 -31.54
C SER A 163 -1.78 -18.26 -31.70
N VAL A 164 -0.54 -18.12 -31.24
CA VAL A 164 0.26 -16.91 -31.43
C VAL A 164 0.34 -16.52 -32.91
N LYS A 165 0.61 -17.48 -33.80
CA LYS A 165 0.69 -17.24 -35.26
C LYS A 165 -0.61 -16.72 -35.87
N GLU A 166 -1.76 -17.16 -35.37
CA GLU A 166 -3.06 -16.64 -35.80
C GLU A 166 -3.31 -15.24 -35.26
N LEU A 167 -2.97 -14.98 -33.99
CA LEU A 167 -3.12 -13.66 -33.37
C LEU A 167 -2.20 -12.60 -34.00
N MET A 168 -1.00 -12.95 -34.43
CA MET A 168 -0.10 -12.02 -35.14
C MET A 168 -0.70 -11.49 -36.45
N ARG A 169 -1.69 -12.19 -37.02
CA ARG A 169 -2.42 -11.77 -38.24
C ARG A 169 -3.66 -10.94 -37.92
N HIS A 170 -4.03 -10.80 -36.65
CA HIS A 170 -5.23 -10.08 -36.23
C HIS A 170 -5.13 -8.57 -36.56
N PRO A 171 -6.21 -7.91 -37.05
CA PRO A 171 -6.19 -6.50 -37.43
C PRO A 171 -5.67 -5.55 -36.35
N PHE A 172 -5.88 -5.89 -35.07
CA PHE A 172 -5.41 -5.10 -33.94
C PHE A 172 -3.88 -4.92 -33.93
N VAL A 173 -3.10 -5.97 -34.21
CA VAL A 173 -1.63 -5.99 -34.03
C VAL A 173 -0.84 -6.12 -35.34
N ARG A 174 -1.45 -6.66 -36.41
CA ARG A 174 -0.75 -7.06 -37.64
C ARG A 174 0.18 -5.98 -38.19
N ASP A 175 -0.31 -4.75 -38.26
CA ASP A 175 0.44 -3.65 -38.87
C ASP A 175 1.52 -3.10 -37.90
N SER A 176 1.28 -3.16 -36.59
CA SER A 176 2.30 -2.86 -35.57
C SER A 176 3.42 -3.91 -35.58
N ILE A 177 3.10 -5.20 -35.64
CA ILE A 177 4.11 -6.28 -35.75
C ILE A 177 5.00 -6.10 -36.99
N LYS A 178 4.40 -5.88 -38.16
CA LYS A 178 5.16 -5.60 -39.39
C LYS A 178 6.09 -4.41 -39.22
N ARG A 179 5.58 -3.32 -38.60
CA ARG A 179 6.37 -2.13 -38.31
C ARG A 179 7.54 -2.45 -37.36
N ILE A 180 7.31 -3.19 -36.26
CA ILE A 180 8.36 -3.59 -35.31
C ILE A 180 9.48 -4.35 -36.01
N GLN A 181 9.12 -5.35 -36.82
CA GLN A 181 10.08 -6.22 -37.51
C GLN A 181 10.91 -5.47 -38.57
N GLN A 182 10.35 -4.44 -39.21
CA GLN A 182 11.01 -3.69 -40.29
C GLN A 182 11.74 -2.43 -39.82
N LYS A 183 11.17 -1.71 -38.85
CA LYS A 183 11.59 -0.36 -38.46
C LYS A 183 12.00 -0.24 -36.99
N GLY A 184 11.84 -1.29 -36.18
CA GLY A 184 12.16 -1.25 -34.74
C GLY A 184 11.04 -0.62 -33.90
N PRO A 185 11.31 -0.09 -32.69
CA PRO A 185 10.30 0.48 -31.80
C PRO A 185 9.64 1.75 -32.32
N SER A 186 8.46 2.07 -31.79
CA SER A 186 7.73 3.32 -32.09
C SER A 186 7.87 4.32 -30.94
N GLU A 187 7.50 5.58 -31.19
CA GLU A 187 7.49 6.63 -30.17
C GLU A 187 6.28 6.56 -29.22
N VAL A 188 5.40 5.56 -29.37
CA VAL A 188 4.15 5.42 -28.61
C VAL A 188 4.38 5.45 -27.09
N PHE A 189 5.49 4.87 -26.62
CA PHE A 189 5.81 4.82 -25.19
C PHE A 189 6.65 6.00 -24.69
N GLN A 190 7.02 7.00 -25.50
CA GLN A 190 7.95 8.06 -25.04
C GLN A 190 7.42 8.81 -23.82
N GLU A 191 6.14 9.17 -23.82
CA GLU A 191 5.51 9.82 -22.68
C GLU A 191 5.43 8.89 -21.44
N LEU A 192 5.15 7.61 -21.65
CA LEU A 192 5.10 6.62 -20.57
C LEU A 192 6.49 6.40 -19.95
N ILE A 193 7.52 6.23 -20.78
CA ILE A 193 8.92 6.08 -20.36
C ILE A 193 9.33 7.28 -19.53
N LYS A 194 9.05 8.49 -20.02
CA LYS A 194 9.30 9.73 -19.28
C LYS A 194 8.62 9.70 -17.92
N ARG A 195 7.31 9.44 -17.86
CA ARG A 195 6.55 9.36 -16.60
C ARG A 195 7.11 8.31 -15.64
N MET A 196 7.50 7.13 -16.14
CA MET A 196 8.07 6.06 -15.30
C MET A 196 9.43 6.49 -14.72
N LYS A 197 10.30 7.11 -15.52
CA LYS A 197 11.58 7.67 -15.05
C LYS A 197 11.38 8.73 -13.98
N LEU A 198 10.46 9.67 -14.20
CA LEU A 198 10.13 10.69 -13.19
C LEU A 198 9.58 10.06 -11.92
N TRP A 199 8.62 9.15 -12.04
CA TRP A 199 8.02 8.48 -10.89
C TRP A 199 9.08 7.76 -10.06
N LYS A 200 9.99 7.00 -10.68
CA LYS A 200 11.12 6.35 -9.99
C LYS A 200 12.02 7.36 -9.29
N THR A 201 12.42 8.42 -10.01
CA THR A 201 13.26 9.50 -9.44
C THR A 201 12.61 10.11 -8.20
N CYS A 202 11.29 10.36 -8.26
CA CYS A 202 10.52 10.83 -7.12
C CYS A 202 10.53 9.82 -5.97
N GLN A 203 10.23 8.54 -6.23
CA GLN A 203 10.21 7.49 -5.21
C GLN A 203 11.57 7.37 -4.50
N GLU A 204 12.67 7.33 -5.26
CA GLU A 204 14.03 7.25 -4.73
C GLU A 204 14.40 8.49 -3.91
N THR A 205 14.07 9.68 -4.42
CA THR A 205 14.36 10.95 -3.73
C THR A 205 13.57 11.05 -2.44
N MET A 206 12.29 10.67 -2.46
CA MET A 206 11.45 10.64 -1.27
C MET A 206 12.00 9.65 -0.24
N GLU A 207 12.38 8.44 -0.64
CA GLU A 207 12.89 7.45 0.31
C GLU A 207 14.19 7.93 0.97
N ARG A 208 15.04 8.63 0.22
CA ARG A 208 16.28 9.25 0.72
C ARG A 208 16.03 10.45 1.63
N CYS A 209 15.06 11.30 1.30
CA CYS A 209 14.88 12.63 1.91
C CYS A 209 13.57 12.77 2.70
N LYS A 210 12.86 11.69 3.04
CA LYS A 210 11.54 11.74 3.69
C LYS A 210 11.44 12.55 4.98
N GLU A 211 12.55 12.74 5.70
CA GLU A 211 12.60 13.58 6.91
C GLU A 211 12.90 15.07 6.61
N HIS A 212 13.50 15.36 5.45
CA HIS A 212 13.91 16.70 4.99
C HIS A 212 13.08 17.19 3.78
N ALA A 213 12.06 16.44 3.41
CA ALA A 213 11.09 16.82 2.41
C ALA A 213 9.80 17.25 3.08
N THR A 214 9.07 18.16 2.47
CA THR A 214 7.71 18.50 2.84
C THR A 214 6.82 18.14 1.67
N LEU A 215 6.03 17.09 1.84
CA LEU A 215 5.27 16.45 0.77
C LEU A 215 3.78 16.50 1.11
N SER A 216 2.97 16.90 0.14
CA SER A 216 1.54 16.67 0.17
C SER A 216 1.26 15.20 -0.16
N LEU A 217 0.44 14.55 0.66
CA LEU A 217 0.11 13.12 0.56
C LEU A 217 -1.36 12.93 0.20
N PHE A 218 -1.63 11.93 -0.64
CA PHE A 218 -2.97 11.47 -0.99
C PHE A 218 -3.22 10.07 -0.43
N LEU A 219 -3.67 9.99 0.82
CA LEU A 219 -3.86 8.72 1.53
C LEU A 219 -4.95 7.75 1.01
N PRO A 220 -5.94 8.13 0.18
CA PRO A 220 -6.89 7.13 -0.30
C PRO A 220 -6.22 5.93 -1.01
N HIS A 221 -5.02 6.11 -1.57
CA HIS A 221 -4.29 5.06 -2.29
C HIS A 221 -2.83 4.99 -1.81
N SER A 222 -2.33 3.78 -1.52
CA SER A 222 -1.08 3.44 -0.81
C SER A 222 0.25 3.99 -1.34
N HIS A 223 0.27 4.78 -2.43
CA HIS A 223 1.52 5.10 -3.15
C HIS A 223 1.65 6.54 -3.66
N CYS A 224 0.84 7.49 -3.18
CA CYS A 224 0.73 8.78 -3.86
C CYS A 224 1.04 9.97 -2.95
N PHE A 225 2.30 10.42 -2.96
CA PHE A 225 2.56 11.85 -2.81
C PHE A 225 2.01 12.57 -4.05
N GLN A 226 1.60 13.83 -3.89
CA GLN A 226 1.12 14.64 -5.01
C GLN A 226 2.20 15.59 -5.51
N GLU A 227 2.73 16.39 -4.59
CA GLU A 227 3.74 17.39 -4.85
C GLU A 227 4.49 17.74 -3.56
N GLY A 228 5.67 18.34 -3.69
CA GLY A 228 6.36 18.96 -2.59
C GLY A 228 7.78 19.43 -2.88
N VAL A 229 8.47 19.85 -1.83
CA VAL A 229 9.87 20.31 -1.89
C VAL A 229 10.70 19.47 -0.96
N ALA A 230 11.87 19.04 -1.43
CA ALA A 230 12.84 18.24 -0.71
C ALA A 230 14.17 18.97 -0.63
N GLU A 231 14.69 19.13 0.58
CA GLU A 231 16.05 19.58 0.81
C GLU A 231 16.98 18.36 0.75
N VAL A 232 17.65 18.21 -0.39
CA VAL A 232 18.53 17.06 -0.66
C VAL A 232 19.87 17.23 0.05
N SER A 233 20.35 18.46 0.16
CA SER A 233 21.52 18.86 0.95
C SER A 233 21.42 20.36 1.27
N ALA A 234 22.37 20.91 2.02
CA ALA A 234 22.38 22.32 2.41
C ALA A 234 22.25 23.30 1.22
N SER A 235 22.82 22.97 0.05
CA SER A 235 22.70 23.80 -1.17
C SER A 235 21.74 23.23 -2.20
N ARG A 236 21.35 21.96 -2.12
CA ARG A 236 20.54 21.31 -3.18
C ARG A 236 19.12 21.10 -2.78
N TRP A 237 18.21 21.70 -3.54
CA TRP A 237 16.79 21.64 -3.33
C TRP A 237 16.12 21.01 -4.54
N MET A 238 15.07 20.25 -4.30
CA MET A 238 14.28 19.61 -5.34
C MET A 238 12.80 19.89 -5.17
N GLN A 239 12.12 20.22 -6.25
CA GLN A 239 10.67 20.18 -6.32
C GLN A 239 10.25 18.86 -6.96
N LEU A 240 9.33 18.15 -6.31
CA LEU A 240 8.83 16.84 -6.71
C LEU A 240 7.35 16.96 -7.05
N GLU A 241 6.95 16.56 -8.25
CA GLU A 241 5.56 16.46 -8.70
C GLU A 241 5.40 15.19 -9.53
N MET A 242 4.17 14.71 -9.72
CA MET A 242 3.89 13.50 -10.52
C MET A 242 4.45 13.56 -11.94
N GLU A 243 4.47 14.75 -12.56
CA GLU A 243 4.88 14.95 -13.95
C GLU A 243 6.07 15.90 -14.12
N ARG A 244 6.63 16.39 -13.01
CA ARG A 244 7.75 17.33 -13.04
C ARG A 244 8.66 17.18 -11.85
N VAL A 245 9.96 17.10 -12.11
CA VAL A 245 10.99 17.14 -11.07
C VAL A 245 11.97 18.25 -11.42
N ILE A 246 12.29 19.11 -10.46
CA ILE A 246 13.23 20.21 -10.66
C ILE A 246 14.29 20.10 -9.58
N GLU A 247 15.57 20.16 -9.96
CA GLU A 247 16.71 20.16 -9.04
C GLU A 247 17.50 21.45 -9.24
N VAL A 248 17.78 22.15 -8.14
CA VAL A 248 18.49 23.43 -8.12
C VAL A 248 19.60 23.41 -7.08
N ASP A 249 20.62 24.25 -7.30
CA ASP A 249 21.60 24.61 -6.30
C ASP A 249 21.35 26.06 -5.84
N ILE A 250 20.86 26.21 -4.63
CA ILE A 250 20.47 27.51 -4.04
C ILE A 250 21.68 28.38 -3.68
N GLN A 251 22.88 27.82 -3.56
CA GLN A 251 24.08 28.59 -3.21
C GLN A 251 24.70 29.23 -4.45
N THR A 252 24.70 28.52 -5.57
CA THR A 252 25.24 28.96 -6.85
C THR A 252 24.18 29.58 -7.76
N HIS A 253 22.91 29.57 -7.34
CA HIS A 253 21.76 30.02 -8.12
C HIS A 253 21.62 29.28 -9.47
N GLN A 254 22.00 28.00 -9.52
CA GLN A 254 21.97 27.20 -10.74
C GLN A 254 20.78 26.25 -10.78
N LEU A 255 20.05 26.27 -11.89
CA LEU A 255 19.14 25.19 -12.24
C LEU A 255 19.99 24.00 -12.72
N LEU A 256 19.94 22.87 -12.00
CA LEU A 256 20.79 21.71 -12.27
C LEU A 256 20.11 20.75 -13.25
N LYS A 257 18.89 20.32 -12.93
CA LYS A 257 18.14 19.34 -13.71
C LYS A 257 16.67 19.65 -13.77
N VAL A 258 16.05 19.27 -14.88
CA VAL A 258 14.60 19.21 -15.01
C VAL A 258 14.24 17.82 -15.55
N ASN A 259 13.37 17.11 -14.85
CA ASN A 259 12.91 15.76 -15.16
C ASN A 259 14.04 14.73 -15.26
N GLY A 260 15.07 14.88 -14.43
CA GLY A 260 16.25 14.01 -14.40
C GLY A 260 17.32 14.35 -15.46
N GLU A 261 17.02 15.24 -16.39
CA GLU A 261 17.95 15.64 -17.45
C GLU A 261 18.71 16.92 -17.07
N SER A 262 20.00 16.96 -17.41
CA SER A 262 20.81 18.17 -17.23
C SER A 262 20.29 19.27 -18.15
N VAL A 263 20.16 20.48 -17.62
CA VAL A 263 19.67 21.61 -18.41
C VAL A 263 20.74 22.15 -19.36
N SER A 264 20.31 22.60 -20.54
CA SER A 264 21.17 23.21 -21.56
C SER A 264 20.42 24.32 -22.30
N GLY A 265 21.15 25.22 -22.96
CA GLY A 265 20.58 26.34 -23.71
C GLY A 265 19.98 27.44 -22.83
N ILE A 266 20.49 27.61 -21.62
CA ILE A 266 20.12 28.71 -20.73
C ILE A 266 20.96 29.94 -21.09
N SER A 267 20.29 31.07 -21.29
CA SER A 267 20.93 32.38 -21.43
C SER A 267 20.82 33.11 -20.10
N ASN A 268 21.97 33.38 -19.49
CA ASN A 268 22.04 34.00 -18.18
C ASN A 268 21.83 35.51 -18.27
N ASN A 269 21.32 36.11 -17.18
CA ASN A 269 21.18 37.56 -17.02
C ASN A 269 20.48 38.27 -18.19
N GLN A 270 19.40 37.67 -18.69
CA GLN A 270 18.59 38.27 -19.75
C GLN A 270 17.49 39.13 -19.16
N GLU A 271 17.16 40.20 -19.86
CA GLU A 271 16.00 41.03 -19.58
C GLU A 271 14.85 40.60 -20.48
N LEU A 272 13.70 40.27 -19.88
CA LEU A 272 12.52 39.80 -20.57
C LEU A 272 11.28 40.54 -20.09
N LEU A 273 10.59 41.22 -21.00
CA LEU A 273 9.27 41.79 -20.74
C LEU A 273 8.21 40.68 -20.77
N LEU A 274 7.55 40.45 -19.64
CA LEU A 274 6.48 39.47 -19.51
C LEU A 274 5.14 40.13 -19.88
N LYS A 275 4.32 39.42 -20.66
CA LYS A 275 3.04 39.96 -21.19
C LYS A 275 2.02 40.31 -20.10
N ALA A 276 2.23 39.89 -18.85
CA ALA A 276 1.36 40.24 -17.73
C ALA A 276 1.70 41.65 -17.21
N LYS A 277 0.80 42.62 -17.38
CA LYS A 277 0.78 43.93 -16.68
C LYS A 277 2.10 44.75 -16.68
N GLY A 278 2.99 44.54 -17.64
CA GLY A 278 4.29 45.23 -17.68
C GLY A 278 5.32 44.67 -16.70
N GLU A 279 5.13 43.44 -16.21
CA GLU A 279 6.13 42.73 -15.41
C GLU A 279 7.40 42.47 -16.21
N ARG A 280 8.55 42.54 -15.54
CA ARG A 280 9.87 42.35 -16.15
C ARG A 280 10.63 41.29 -15.37
N TRP A 281 11.24 40.36 -16.09
CA TRP A 281 12.15 39.35 -15.56
C TRP A 281 13.58 39.71 -15.92
N GLU A 282 14.46 39.68 -14.93
CA GLU A 282 15.90 39.83 -15.11
C GLU A 282 16.60 38.61 -14.52
N GLY A 283 17.14 37.75 -15.39
CA GLY A 283 17.79 36.52 -14.96
C GLY A 283 17.88 35.47 -16.06
N ASP A 284 17.95 34.21 -15.64
CA ASP A 284 18.13 33.08 -16.55
C ASP A 284 16.88 32.86 -17.42
N THR A 285 17.09 32.59 -18.70
CA THR A 285 16.01 32.35 -19.67
C THR A 285 16.31 31.19 -20.61
N ARG A 286 15.24 30.56 -21.10
CA ARG A 286 15.28 29.56 -22.17
C ARG A 286 14.05 29.74 -23.05
N ASN A 287 14.23 29.76 -24.37
CA ASN A 287 13.15 29.96 -25.34
C ASN A 287 12.28 31.20 -25.04
N ASN A 288 12.92 32.32 -24.67
CA ASN A 288 12.27 33.59 -24.34
C ASN A 288 11.26 33.51 -23.18
N GLN A 289 11.56 32.66 -22.19
CA GLN A 289 10.82 32.52 -20.94
C GLN A 289 11.78 32.40 -19.75
N PRO A 290 11.37 32.79 -18.52
CA PRO A 290 12.15 32.54 -17.31
C PRO A 290 12.50 31.07 -17.17
N TYR A 291 13.77 30.73 -16.94
CA TYR A 291 14.22 29.35 -16.82
C TYR A 291 15.50 29.24 -16.01
N GLY A 292 15.40 29.45 -14.70
CA GLY A 292 16.52 29.46 -13.77
C GLY A 292 16.35 30.54 -12.70
N TRP A 293 17.44 31.10 -12.20
CA TRP A 293 17.39 32.14 -11.16
C TRP A 293 17.19 33.53 -11.75
N GLY A 294 16.49 34.41 -11.03
CA GLY A 294 16.37 35.81 -11.42
C GLY A 294 15.45 36.62 -10.52
N VAL A 295 15.23 37.86 -10.93
CA VAL A 295 14.39 38.84 -10.25
C VAL A 295 13.20 39.20 -11.13
N LEU A 296 12.00 39.10 -10.57
CA LEU A 296 10.75 39.56 -11.17
C LEU A 296 10.36 40.91 -10.57
N THR A 297 10.12 41.89 -11.42
CA THR A 297 9.62 43.22 -11.05
C THR A 297 8.28 43.54 -11.69
N ASP A 298 7.52 44.44 -11.07
CA ASP A 298 6.30 45.01 -11.66
C ASP A 298 6.61 46.13 -12.66
N GLY A 299 5.58 46.70 -13.31
CA GLY A 299 5.73 47.80 -14.26
C GLY A 299 6.26 49.12 -13.69
N ASN A 300 6.41 49.22 -12.36
CA ASN A 300 7.04 50.36 -11.67
C ASN A 300 8.46 50.02 -11.18
N ASN A 301 9.06 48.93 -11.67
CA ASN A 301 10.36 48.40 -11.24
C ASN A 301 10.43 48.01 -9.76
N LYS A 302 9.30 47.74 -9.09
CA LYS A 302 9.30 47.20 -7.73
C LYS A 302 9.51 45.69 -7.77
N ARG A 303 10.36 45.17 -6.88
CA ARG A 303 10.60 43.72 -6.77
C ARG A 303 9.33 43.04 -6.28
N LEU A 304 8.98 41.94 -6.95
CA LEU A 304 7.90 41.04 -6.59
C LEU A 304 8.46 39.70 -6.08
N TYR A 305 9.51 39.21 -6.73
CA TYR A 305 10.09 37.90 -6.45
C TYR A 305 11.57 37.87 -6.85
N GLU A 306 12.40 37.15 -6.09
CA GLU A 306 13.76 36.79 -6.44
C GLU A 306 13.94 35.29 -6.19
N GLY A 307 14.33 34.50 -7.18
CA GLY A 307 14.51 33.07 -7.01
C GLY A 307 14.39 32.26 -8.29
N PHE A 308 14.20 30.94 -8.15
CA PHE A 308 14.05 30.05 -9.30
C PHE A 308 12.66 30.12 -9.93
N ARG A 309 12.63 30.31 -11.26
CA ARG A 309 11.40 30.37 -12.05
C ARG A 309 11.52 29.53 -13.33
N ILE A 310 10.47 28.76 -13.62
CA ILE A 310 10.31 28.04 -14.90
C ILE A 310 9.00 28.49 -15.54
N GLY A 311 9.12 29.24 -16.64
CA GLY A 311 8.01 29.89 -17.33
C GLY A 311 7.28 30.87 -16.40
N GLY A 312 6.01 30.58 -16.13
CA GLY A 312 5.16 31.38 -15.25
C GLY A 312 5.22 30.99 -13.76
N MET A 313 5.99 29.96 -13.39
CA MET A 313 5.92 29.36 -12.06
C MET A 313 7.21 29.56 -11.27
N ASN A 314 7.09 30.04 -10.04
CA ASN A 314 8.19 30.04 -9.06
C ASN A 314 8.31 28.64 -8.45
N VAL A 315 9.54 28.16 -8.28
CA VAL A 315 9.84 26.76 -7.97
C VAL A 315 11.01 26.63 -7.00
N CYS A 316 11.10 25.50 -6.30
CA CYS A 316 12.15 25.12 -5.35
C CYS A 316 12.41 26.08 -4.19
N TYR A 317 12.93 27.28 -4.44
CA TYR A 317 13.35 28.26 -3.43
C TYR A 317 13.27 29.69 -3.99
N GLY A 318 12.94 30.65 -3.12
CA GLY A 318 13.09 32.06 -3.42
C GLY A 318 12.57 32.99 -2.34
N ILE A 319 12.54 34.27 -2.67
CA ILE A 319 12.22 35.41 -1.82
C ILE A 319 11.04 36.15 -2.43
N LEU A 320 9.97 36.33 -1.66
CA LEU A 320 8.84 37.19 -2.02
C LEU A 320 9.01 38.55 -1.35
N TYR A 321 8.68 39.62 -2.07
CA TYR A 321 8.84 40.99 -1.58
C TYR A 321 7.50 41.66 -1.34
N ASN A 322 7.41 42.39 -0.23
CA ASN A 322 6.27 43.24 0.04
C ASN A 322 6.26 44.45 -0.92
N ARG A 323 5.11 44.71 -1.56
CA ARG A 323 4.96 45.77 -2.58
C ARG A 323 5.15 47.18 -2.04
N ASP A 324 4.90 47.40 -0.76
CA ASP A 324 4.94 48.74 -0.16
C ASP A 324 6.31 49.01 0.46
N SER A 325 6.79 48.12 1.33
CA SER A 325 8.06 48.31 2.03
C SER A 325 9.29 47.92 1.21
N GLN A 326 9.12 47.13 0.14
CA GLN A 326 10.21 46.54 -0.65
C GLN A 326 11.21 45.73 0.18
N LYS A 327 10.76 45.25 1.35
CA LYS A 327 11.49 44.27 2.18
C LYS A 327 10.99 42.87 1.86
N ALA A 328 11.83 41.87 2.17
CA ALA A 328 11.41 40.48 2.10
C ALA A 328 10.15 40.28 2.97
N GLU A 329 9.17 39.57 2.42
CA GLU A 329 7.96 39.12 3.10
C GLU A 329 8.08 37.63 3.44
N TYR A 330 8.76 36.87 2.59
CA TYR A 330 9.04 35.46 2.77
C TYR A 330 10.35 35.08 2.08
N GLU A 331 11.12 34.19 2.69
CA GLU A 331 12.31 33.56 2.11
C GLU A 331 12.28 32.07 2.44
N GLY A 332 12.37 31.22 1.44
CA GLY A 332 12.36 29.77 1.67
C GLY A 332 11.87 28.97 0.49
N GLY A 333 11.38 27.78 0.79
CA GLY A 333 10.89 26.86 -0.23
C GLY A 333 9.63 27.34 -0.94
N ILE A 334 9.58 27.09 -2.23
CA ILE A 334 8.44 27.44 -3.06
C ILE A 334 8.05 26.24 -3.90
N CYS A 335 6.77 25.88 -3.90
CA CYS A 335 6.21 24.89 -4.80
C CYS A 335 5.06 25.54 -5.56
N ASN A 336 5.15 25.57 -6.89
CA ASN A 336 4.07 26.09 -7.74
C ASN A 336 3.60 27.51 -7.36
N GLY A 337 4.55 28.38 -7.00
CA GLY A 337 4.28 29.76 -6.59
C GLY A 337 3.79 29.96 -5.15
N LYS A 338 3.66 28.88 -4.37
CA LYS A 338 3.18 28.92 -2.98
C LYS A 338 4.31 28.62 -2.00
N ARG A 339 4.21 29.17 -0.78
CA ARG A 339 5.15 28.88 0.32
C ARG A 339 5.09 27.40 0.68
N TRP A 340 6.25 26.76 0.74
CA TRP A 340 6.38 25.32 0.89
C TRP A 340 7.68 24.94 1.58
N GLY A 341 7.71 23.86 2.35
CA GLY A 341 8.94 23.42 3.02
C GLY A 341 9.44 24.44 4.04
N ARG A 342 10.74 24.44 4.32
CA ARG A 342 11.35 25.39 5.27
C ARG A 342 11.35 26.81 4.72
N GLY A 343 11.00 27.79 5.55
CA GLY A 343 11.11 29.19 5.21
C GLY A 343 10.75 30.15 6.33
N THR A 344 11.23 31.36 6.20
CA THR A 344 11.06 32.46 7.14
C THR A 344 10.08 33.50 6.57
N GLU A 345 9.07 33.89 7.33
CA GLU A 345 8.16 35.00 7.05
C GLU A 345 8.59 36.22 7.85
N TYR A 346 8.48 37.40 7.25
CA TYR A 346 8.95 38.67 7.80
C TYR A 346 7.83 39.70 7.88
N ASP A 347 7.94 40.62 8.84
CA ASP A 347 7.04 41.77 8.92
C ASP A 347 7.42 42.86 7.90
N ARG A 348 6.58 43.90 7.80
CA ARG A 348 6.85 45.06 6.93
C ARG A 348 8.16 45.80 7.24
N HIS A 349 8.74 45.58 8.41
CA HIS A 349 10.00 46.17 8.86
C HIS A 349 11.20 45.25 8.58
N GLY A 350 10.98 44.03 8.08
CA GLY A 350 12.01 43.03 7.78
C GLY A 350 12.43 42.20 8.98
N ASN A 351 11.67 42.20 10.08
CA ASN A 351 11.95 41.34 11.23
C ASN A 351 11.30 39.97 11.02
N PRO A 352 11.97 38.85 11.39
CA PRO A 352 11.39 37.52 11.28
C PRO A 352 10.18 37.39 12.22
N VAL A 353 9.04 36.97 11.66
CA VAL A 353 7.77 36.74 12.36
C VAL A 353 7.55 35.25 12.61
N TYR A 354 8.00 34.41 11.68
CA TYR A 354 7.91 32.97 11.79
C TYR A 354 9.04 32.31 10.99
N ASP A 355 9.73 31.37 11.61
CA ASP A 355 10.73 30.54 10.95
C ASP A 355 10.34 29.07 11.17
N GLY A 356 9.99 28.37 10.09
CA GLY A 356 9.42 27.04 10.19
C GLY A 356 8.99 26.43 8.87
N GLU A 357 8.07 25.47 8.93
CA GLU A 357 7.65 24.69 7.76
C GLU A 357 6.29 25.13 7.22
N TRP A 358 6.20 25.15 5.90
CA TRP A 358 5.06 25.64 5.13
C TRP A 358 4.52 24.55 4.22
N LEU A 359 3.22 24.57 4.00
CA LEU A 359 2.53 23.72 3.03
C LEU A 359 1.38 24.53 2.43
N ASN A 360 1.46 24.81 1.12
CA ASN A 360 0.37 25.49 0.40
C ASN A 360 -0.05 26.81 1.06
N ASP A 361 0.93 27.69 1.34
CA ASP A 361 0.78 28.99 2.01
C ASP A 361 0.34 28.97 3.48
N ARG A 362 0.25 27.78 4.09
CA ARG A 362 -0.10 27.59 5.50
C ARG A 362 1.11 27.08 6.27
N ARG A 363 1.24 27.48 7.54
CA ARG A 363 2.20 26.88 8.46
C ARG A 363 1.76 25.45 8.74
N ILE A 364 2.70 24.51 8.77
CA ILE A 364 2.37 23.09 8.98
C ILE A 364 1.83 22.86 10.39
N GLU A 365 0.73 22.12 10.47
CA GLU A 365 0.18 21.60 11.72
C GLU A 365 0.74 20.19 11.95
N LYS A 366 1.32 19.94 13.13
CA LYS A 366 1.85 18.61 13.48
C LYS A 366 0.75 17.65 13.93
N GLN A 367 -0.38 18.20 14.41
CA GLN A 367 -1.59 17.45 14.69
C GLN A 367 -2.61 17.73 13.59
N ILE A 368 -3.17 16.67 13.00
CA ILE A 368 -4.24 16.78 12.01
C ILE A 368 -5.46 16.00 12.50
N ASP A 369 -6.58 16.71 12.59
CA ASP A 369 -7.89 16.15 12.92
C ASP A 369 -8.72 16.00 11.63
N ILE A 370 -9.02 14.76 11.22
CA ILE A 370 -9.90 14.47 10.08
C ILE A 370 -11.35 14.44 10.57
N VAL A 371 -12.14 15.47 10.22
CA VAL A 371 -13.55 15.61 10.66
C VAL A 371 -14.57 15.40 9.52
N ASN A 372 -14.20 15.69 8.27
CA ASN A 372 -15.12 15.68 7.11
C ASN A 372 -14.45 15.10 5.84
N ASP A 373 -13.58 14.10 5.99
CA ASP A 373 -12.89 13.41 4.89
C ASP A 373 -12.05 14.32 3.97
N SER A 374 -11.78 15.56 4.40
CA SER A 374 -11.14 16.62 3.63
C SER A 374 -9.99 17.25 4.42
N CYS A 375 -8.83 16.59 4.38
CA CYS A 375 -7.60 17.10 4.98
C CYS A 375 -6.44 16.94 4.01
N LEU A 376 -5.62 17.99 3.88
CA LEU A 376 -4.35 17.92 3.18
C LEU A 376 -3.34 17.27 4.13
N LEU A 377 -3.01 16.01 3.88
CA LEU A 377 -2.04 15.29 4.70
C LEU A 377 -0.62 15.54 4.22
N HIS A 378 0.33 15.43 5.12
CA HIS A 378 1.74 15.56 4.80
C HIS A 378 2.63 14.61 5.61
N ASN A 379 3.86 14.41 5.18
CA ASN A 379 4.81 13.49 5.81
C ASN A 379 5.31 13.93 7.20
N HIS A 380 5.09 15.19 7.55
CA HIS A 380 5.44 15.78 8.86
C HIS A 380 4.39 15.64 9.97
N VAL A 381 3.28 14.93 9.71
CA VAL A 381 2.25 14.71 10.74
C VAL A 381 2.84 13.87 11.87
N GLU A 382 2.65 14.35 13.10
CA GLU A 382 3.01 13.64 14.33
C GLU A 382 1.79 12.97 14.94
N ASP A 383 0.66 13.68 15.00
CA ASP A 383 -0.55 13.19 15.63
C ASP A 383 -1.70 13.22 14.60
N LEU A 384 -2.11 12.04 14.12
CA LEU A 384 -3.23 11.89 13.19
C LEU A 384 -4.44 11.38 13.95
N ILE A 385 -5.48 12.20 14.03
CA ILE A 385 -6.71 11.91 14.77
C ILE A 385 -7.86 11.92 13.77
N VAL A 386 -8.58 10.81 13.67
CA VAL A 386 -9.73 10.68 12.77
C VAL A 386 -10.99 10.70 13.62
N SER A 387 -11.91 11.61 13.32
CA SER A 387 -13.20 11.72 14.01
C SER A 387 -14.14 10.60 13.58
N ASP A 388 -15.18 10.36 14.36
CA ASP A 388 -16.16 9.30 14.11
C ASP A 388 -16.77 9.39 12.70
N GLN A 389 -17.08 8.23 12.11
CA GLN A 389 -17.74 8.05 10.82
C GLN A 389 -16.97 8.61 9.61
N CYS A 390 -15.69 8.93 9.75
CA CYS A 390 -14.85 9.46 8.68
C CYS A 390 -14.16 8.37 7.82
N CYS A 391 -13.66 8.80 6.67
CA CYS A 391 -12.84 8.08 5.69
C CYS A 391 -13.51 6.82 5.13
N ASN A 392 -14.83 6.89 4.93
CA ASN A 392 -15.65 5.75 4.51
C ASN A 392 -15.85 5.66 2.99
N GLY A 393 -15.32 6.60 2.21
CA GLY A 393 -15.41 6.60 0.75
C GLY A 393 -14.73 5.39 0.08
N ARG A 394 -15.14 5.07 -1.15
CA ARG A 394 -14.62 3.90 -1.90
C ARG A 394 -13.17 4.06 -2.35
N GLU A 395 -12.71 5.31 -2.36
CA GLU A 395 -11.33 5.70 -2.64
C GLU A 395 -10.37 5.17 -1.58
N TRP A 396 -10.82 4.93 -0.34
CA TRP A 396 -9.98 4.42 0.75
C TRP A 396 -9.83 2.91 0.64
N LYS A 397 -8.69 2.46 0.09
CA LYS A 397 -8.39 1.02 -0.07
C LYS A 397 -7.26 0.51 0.80
N THR A 398 -6.21 1.30 0.93
CA THR A 398 -5.03 0.92 1.71
C THR A 398 -4.55 2.14 2.49
N LEU A 399 -4.36 1.97 3.79
CA LEU A 399 -3.67 2.93 4.65
C LEU A 399 -2.22 2.48 4.81
N ASP A 400 -1.32 3.10 4.06
CA ASP A 400 0.12 2.90 4.17
C ASP A 400 0.79 4.15 4.70
N PHE A 401 1.40 4.04 5.89
CA PHE A 401 2.04 5.14 6.59
C PHE A 401 3.56 5.24 6.34
N SER A 402 4.12 4.45 5.43
CA SER A 402 5.56 4.42 5.12
C SER A 402 6.18 5.80 4.81
N HIS A 403 5.38 6.73 4.27
CA HIS A 403 5.78 8.10 3.97
C HIS A 403 5.49 9.11 5.10
N MET A 404 5.13 8.66 6.31
CA MET A 404 4.92 9.52 7.49
C MET A 404 5.94 9.19 8.60
N PRO A 405 7.24 9.46 8.40
CA PRO A 405 8.29 9.07 9.35
C PRO A 405 8.18 9.77 10.71
N SER A 406 7.45 10.89 10.78
CA SER A 406 7.25 11.64 12.02
C SER A 406 6.05 11.18 12.85
N LEU A 407 5.23 10.25 12.33
CA LEU A 407 4.00 9.82 12.99
C LEU A 407 4.29 9.19 14.36
N ARG A 408 3.64 9.74 15.37
CA ARG A 408 3.77 9.41 16.79
C ARG A 408 2.46 8.86 17.36
N VAL A 409 1.34 9.47 17.01
CA VAL A 409 0.00 9.07 17.46
C VAL A 409 -0.88 8.84 16.24
N PHE A 410 -1.53 7.68 16.20
CA PHE A 410 -2.60 7.39 15.25
C PHE A 410 -3.86 7.00 16.02
N CYS A 411 -4.83 7.90 16.06
CA CYS A 411 -6.11 7.70 16.72
C CYS A 411 -7.22 7.71 15.68
N VAL A 412 -8.09 6.73 15.73
CA VAL A 412 -9.28 6.63 14.88
C VAL A 412 -10.49 6.57 15.78
N GLY A 413 -11.50 7.38 15.49
CA GLY A 413 -12.80 7.35 16.14
C GLY A 413 -13.62 6.13 15.76
N ASP A 414 -14.91 6.18 16.03
CA ASP A 414 -15.83 5.08 15.81
C ASP A 414 -16.29 5.01 14.34
N PHE A 415 -16.57 3.82 13.82
CA PHE A 415 -17.19 3.58 12.50
C PHE A 415 -16.46 4.22 11.29
N CYS A 416 -15.13 4.30 11.33
CA CYS A 416 -14.31 4.86 10.26
C CYS A 416 -13.81 3.80 9.27
N PHE A 417 -13.32 4.21 8.10
CA PHE A 417 -12.53 3.38 7.17
C PHE A 417 -13.18 2.06 6.68
N LYS A 418 -14.49 2.02 6.46
CA LYS A 418 -15.26 0.85 5.98
C LYS A 418 -14.66 0.13 4.76
N ASN A 419 -14.11 0.89 3.83
CA ASN A 419 -13.60 0.39 2.55
C ASN A 419 -12.12 0.01 2.56
N VAL A 420 -11.39 0.31 3.65
CA VAL A 420 -9.97 -0.02 3.76
C VAL A 420 -9.82 -1.53 3.91
N GLU A 421 -9.02 -2.08 3.01
CA GLU A 421 -8.69 -3.50 2.94
C GLU A 421 -7.36 -3.79 3.63
N GLU A 422 -6.44 -2.83 3.67
CA GLU A 422 -5.12 -3.05 4.26
C GLU A 422 -4.64 -1.84 5.07
N VAL A 423 -4.16 -2.10 6.29
CA VAL A 423 -3.56 -1.11 7.19
C VAL A 423 -2.11 -1.51 7.46
N ARG A 424 -1.15 -0.65 7.07
CA ARG A 424 0.28 -0.89 7.18
C ARG A 424 0.93 0.17 8.07
N LEU A 425 1.22 -0.23 9.31
CA LEU A 425 2.01 0.50 10.29
C LEU A 425 3.38 -0.20 10.39
N ILE A 426 4.24 0.02 9.39
CA ILE A 426 5.50 -0.72 9.24
C ILE A 426 6.69 0.24 9.33
N GLY A 427 7.65 -0.04 10.21
CA GLY A 427 8.91 0.70 10.31
C GLY A 427 8.79 2.13 10.85
N LEU A 428 7.69 2.47 11.52
CA LEU A 428 7.43 3.81 12.04
C LEU A 428 8.22 4.05 13.33
N LYS A 429 9.40 4.66 13.18
CA LYS A 429 10.38 4.82 14.26
C LYS A 429 9.90 5.71 15.42
N LYS A 430 8.96 6.63 15.18
CA LYS A 430 8.44 7.55 16.21
C LYS A 430 7.08 7.13 16.77
N LEU A 431 6.41 6.12 16.20
CA LEU A 431 5.07 5.71 16.59
C LEU A 431 5.06 5.21 18.03
N THR A 432 4.27 5.85 18.89
CA THR A 432 4.12 5.52 20.31
C THR A 432 2.75 4.98 20.68
N ARG A 433 1.70 5.37 19.93
CA ARG A 433 0.31 5.09 20.32
C ARG A 433 -0.56 4.86 19.08
N VAL A 434 -1.32 3.77 19.12
CA VAL A 434 -2.35 3.44 18.13
C VAL A 434 -3.64 3.12 18.87
N VAL A 435 -4.69 3.89 18.60
CA VAL A 435 -6.02 3.69 19.18
C VAL A 435 -7.04 3.66 18.05
N ILE A 436 -7.81 2.59 17.97
CA ILE A 436 -8.87 2.42 16.98
C ILE A 436 -10.22 2.37 17.72
N GLY A 437 -11.16 3.23 17.37
CA GLY A 437 -12.51 3.29 17.95
C GLY A 437 -13.39 2.12 17.53
N MET A 438 -14.57 2.02 18.12
CA MET A 438 -15.55 0.95 17.90
C MET A 438 -16.03 0.91 16.44
N GLY A 439 -16.18 -0.28 15.87
CA GLY A 439 -16.76 -0.49 14.54
C GLY A 439 -15.91 0.08 13.38
N SER A 440 -14.68 0.52 13.65
CA SER A 440 -13.77 1.03 12.62
C SER A 440 -13.16 -0.10 11.79
N PHE A 441 -12.94 0.14 10.50
CA PHE A 441 -12.54 -0.89 9.53
C PHE A 441 -13.55 -2.05 9.39
N ARG A 442 -14.80 -1.84 9.81
CA ARG A 442 -15.88 -2.81 9.70
C ARG A 442 -16.48 -2.81 8.30
N GLN A 443 -16.76 -4.01 7.79
CA GLN A 443 -17.54 -4.22 6.57
C GLN A 443 -18.61 -5.26 6.87
N TYR A 444 -19.64 -5.38 6.02
CA TYR A 444 -20.69 -6.40 6.15
C TYR A 444 -20.70 -7.40 4.99
N GLU A 445 -20.03 -7.05 3.89
CA GLU A 445 -19.81 -7.93 2.74
C GLU A 445 -18.55 -8.77 2.94
N LYS A 446 -18.68 -10.08 2.70
CA LYS A 446 -17.56 -11.02 2.78
C LYS A 446 -16.52 -10.69 1.70
N CYS A 447 -15.40 -10.11 2.11
CA CYS A 447 -14.27 -9.74 1.27
C CYS A 447 -13.00 -10.40 1.81
N ASN A 448 -12.34 -11.22 0.99
CA ASN A 448 -11.15 -11.97 1.39
C ASN A 448 -9.89 -11.14 1.14
N GLY A 449 -8.88 -11.26 2.01
CA GLY A 449 -7.57 -10.63 1.82
C GLY A 449 -7.37 -9.29 2.52
N ARG A 450 -8.23 -8.93 3.48
CA ARG A 450 -8.04 -7.75 4.33
C ARG A 450 -7.02 -7.99 5.43
N ARG A 451 -6.17 -6.99 5.73
CA ARG A 451 -4.93 -7.16 6.52
C ARG A 451 -4.63 -5.99 7.44
N PHE A 452 -4.36 -6.27 8.71
CA PHE A 452 -3.81 -5.32 9.67
C PHE A 452 -2.37 -5.71 9.99
N LEU A 453 -1.41 -4.85 9.64
CA LEU A 453 0.01 -5.10 9.78
C LEU A 453 0.65 -4.01 10.65
N LEU A 454 1.15 -4.39 11.83
CA LEU A 454 1.94 -3.55 12.73
C LEU A 454 3.33 -4.18 12.91
N LYS A 455 4.35 -3.66 12.20
CA LYS A 455 5.67 -4.29 12.16
C LYS A 455 6.81 -3.31 12.37
N ASP A 456 7.86 -3.74 13.07
CA ASP A 456 9.12 -2.99 13.22
C ASP A 456 8.96 -1.58 13.85
N CYS A 457 7.88 -1.39 14.61
CA CYS A 457 7.55 -0.13 15.30
C CYS A 457 8.08 -0.17 16.75
N LYS A 458 9.39 0.02 16.91
CA LYS A 458 10.08 -0.23 18.19
C LYS A 458 9.65 0.62 19.38
N ARG A 459 9.01 1.77 19.16
CA ARG A 459 8.64 2.75 20.21
C ARG A 459 7.18 2.68 20.65
N ILE A 460 6.34 1.87 20.01
CA ILE A 460 4.92 1.80 20.36
C ILE A 460 4.74 1.23 21.77
N ARG A 461 3.89 1.87 22.56
CA ARG A 461 3.62 1.55 23.97
C ARG A 461 2.16 1.22 24.23
N GLU A 462 1.27 1.71 23.39
CA GLU A 462 -0.17 1.50 23.49
C GLU A 462 -0.72 1.07 22.13
N LEU A 463 -1.40 -0.08 22.14
CA LEU A 463 -2.25 -0.54 21.05
C LEU A 463 -3.61 -0.88 21.64
N ARG A 464 -4.63 -0.09 21.29
CA ARG A 464 -6.03 -0.32 21.66
C ARG A 464 -6.89 -0.40 20.41
N ILE A 465 -7.74 -1.41 20.34
CA ILE A 465 -8.70 -1.59 19.25
C ILE A 465 -10.09 -1.74 19.88
N GLY A 466 -11.05 -0.91 19.48
CA GLY A 466 -12.42 -0.92 20.01
C GLY A 466 -13.26 -2.04 19.40
N ASN A 467 -14.36 -2.39 20.09
CA ASN A 467 -15.27 -3.49 19.72
C ASN A 467 -15.72 -3.44 18.25
N GLU A 468 -15.98 -4.60 17.64
CA GLU A 468 -16.48 -4.75 16.25
C GLU A 468 -15.59 -4.17 15.14
N SER A 469 -14.39 -3.67 15.48
CA SER A 469 -13.41 -3.20 14.51
C SER A 469 -12.72 -4.35 13.79
N PHE A 470 -12.32 -4.13 12.53
CA PHE A 470 -11.65 -5.15 11.72
C PHE A 470 -12.46 -6.46 11.54
N TYR A 471 -13.80 -6.40 11.61
CA TYR A 471 -14.72 -7.56 11.57
C TYR A 471 -14.43 -8.59 10.45
N TYR A 472 -14.19 -8.14 9.20
CA TYR A 472 -13.82 -9.01 8.05
C TYR A 472 -12.32 -8.99 7.72
N TYR A 473 -11.44 -8.70 8.68
CA TYR A 473 -10.00 -8.77 8.43
C TYR A 473 -9.49 -10.21 8.54
N SER A 474 -8.94 -10.72 7.45
CA SER A 474 -8.43 -12.10 7.36
C SER A 474 -7.03 -12.28 7.96
N VAL A 475 -6.28 -11.20 8.17
CA VAL A 475 -4.90 -11.22 8.70
C VAL A 475 -4.72 -10.13 9.74
N CYS A 476 -4.14 -10.49 10.88
CA CYS A 476 -3.63 -9.57 11.90
C CYS A 476 -2.20 -9.99 12.27
N GLU A 477 -1.21 -9.15 11.98
CA GLU A 477 0.20 -9.43 12.27
C GLU A 477 0.83 -8.28 13.05
N ILE A 478 1.31 -8.60 14.25
CA ILE A 478 2.06 -7.70 15.10
C ILE A 478 3.45 -8.29 15.34
N GLN A 479 4.48 -7.70 14.73
CA GLN A 479 5.82 -8.29 14.68
C GLN A 479 6.94 -7.29 15.00
N ASN A 480 7.96 -7.72 15.75
CA ASN A 480 9.16 -6.92 16.06
C ASN A 480 8.82 -5.58 16.74
N VAL A 481 8.02 -5.66 17.80
CA VAL A 481 7.51 -4.50 18.53
C VAL A 481 8.08 -4.51 19.96
N ASP A 482 9.17 -3.77 20.14
CA ASP A 482 10.03 -3.91 21.32
C ASP A 482 9.49 -3.24 22.60
N SER A 483 8.72 -2.16 22.47
CA SER A 483 8.30 -1.32 23.61
C SER A 483 6.89 -1.57 24.13
N LEU A 484 6.10 -2.39 23.43
CA LEU A 484 4.69 -2.58 23.74
C LEU A 484 4.56 -3.48 24.97
N GLU A 485 3.85 -3.00 25.99
CA GLU A 485 3.64 -3.74 27.25
C GLU A 485 2.24 -4.35 27.32
N GLU A 486 1.25 -3.71 26.71
CA GLU A 486 -0.14 -4.15 26.73
C GLU A 486 -0.77 -4.08 25.34
N ILE A 487 -1.55 -5.10 25.01
CA ILE A 487 -2.44 -5.13 23.84
C ILE A 487 -3.87 -5.29 24.34
N GLU A 488 -4.76 -4.43 23.87
CA GLU A 488 -6.19 -4.53 24.12
C GLU A 488 -6.94 -4.54 22.79
N ILE A 489 -7.57 -5.67 22.45
CA ILE A 489 -8.41 -5.83 21.26
C ILE A 489 -9.84 -6.16 21.69
N GLY A 490 -10.61 -5.08 21.70
CA GLY A 490 -11.94 -4.90 22.22
C GLY A 490 -12.05 -5.10 23.72
N GLY A 491 -13.13 -4.56 24.27
CA GLY A 491 -13.44 -4.58 25.69
C GLY A 491 -14.04 -5.91 26.14
N THR A 492 -14.24 -6.03 27.45
CA THR A 492 -14.78 -7.21 28.14
C THR A 492 -16.31 -7.28 28.17
N ASN A 493 -17.00 -6.64 27.20
CA ASN A 493 -18.47 -6.64 27.14
C ASN A 493 -18.99 -7.68 26.12
N ASP A 494 -20.15 -8.27 26.40
CA ASP A 494 -20.67 -9.57 25.93
C ASP A 494 -20.87 -9.79 24.41
N MET A 495 -20.46 -8.87 23.53
CA MET A 495 -20.49 -9.07 22.07
C MET A 495 -19.33 -8.34 21.41
N ASN A 496 -18.15 -8.95 21.41
CA ASN A 496 -17.00 -8.44 20.68
C ASN A 496 -16.88 -9.21 19.35
N LEU A 497 -16.99 -8.50 18.23
CA LEU A 497 -16.86 -9.02 16.86
C LEU A 497 -15.56 -8.60 16.14
N ASN A 498 -14.54 -8.22 16.90
CA ASN A 498 -13.23 -7.89 16.35
C ASN A 498 -12.63 -9.11 15.67
N PHE A 499 -12.14 -8.95 14.43
CA PHE A 499 -11.41 -10.02 13.74
C PHE A 499 -12.17 -11.37 13.64
N GLU A 500 -13.51 -11.36 13.65
CA GLU A 500 -14.33 -12.59 13.67
C GLU A 500 -13.89 -13.63 12.62
N LEU A 501 -13.53 -13.17 11.41
CA LEU A 501 -13.11 -14.00 10.29
C LEU A 501 -11.61 -13.94 10.00
N VAL A 502 -10.79 -13.62 11.00
CA VAL A 502 -9.35 -13.71 10.88
C VAL A 502 -8.96 -15.13 10.56
N SER A 503 -8.14 -15.34 9.54
CA SER A 503 -7.59 -16.64 9.16
C SER A 503 -6.17 -16.82 9.70
N ARG A 504 -5.45 -15.72 9.93
CA ARG A 504 -4.07 -15.68 10.40
C ARG A 504 -3.90 -14.57 11.45
N PHE A 505 -3.53 -14.94 12.66
CA PHE A 505 -3.24 -14.02 13.77
C PHE A 505 -1.83 -14.26 14.32
N GLU A 506 -0.99 -13.24 14.38
CA GLU A 506 0.38 -13.38 14.86
C GLU A 506 0.81 -12.27 15.82
N LEU A 507 1.36 -12.67 16.96
CA LEU A 507 2.18 -11.85 17.84
C LEU A 507 3.59 -12.45 17.86
N LYS A 508 4.56 -11.78 17.24
CA LYS A 508 5.94 -12.28 17.11
C LYS A 508 7.00 -11.26 17.54
N ASN A 509 7.98 -11.69 18.32
CA ASN A 509 9.10 -10.87 18.78
C ASN A 509 8.61 -9.59 19.50
N LEU A 510 7.89 -9.76 20.62
CA LEU A 510 7.49 -8.66 21.50
C LEU A 510 8.12 -8.85 22.89
N PRO A 511 9.40 -8.47 23.08
CA PRO A 511 10.17 -8.78 24.28
C PRO A 511 9.67 -8.10 25.57
N ARG A 512 8.87 -7.03 25.48
CA ARG A 512 8.33 -6.30 26.64
C ARG A 512 6.85 -6.52 26.90
N LEU A 513 6.16 -7.29 26.05
CA LEU A 513 4.73 -7.52 26.18
C LEU A 513 4.45 -8.28 27.49
N LYS A 514 3.62 -7.69 28.35
CA LYS A 514 3.22 -8.23 29.66
C LYS A 514 1.78 -8.74 29.64
N SER A 515 0.89 -7.99 28.99
CA SER A 515 -0.54 -8.31 28.98
C SER A 515 -1.12 -8.27 27.57
N VAL A 516 -1.96 -9.25 27.25
CA VAL A 516 -2.77 -9.27 26.05
C VAL A 516 -4.21 -9.55 26.47
N ARG A 517 -5.13 -8.67 26.10
CA ARG A 517 -6.57 -8.81 26.31
C ARG A 517 -7.25 -8.82 24.95
N LEU A 518 -7.93 -9.91 24.63
CA LEU A 518 -8.65 -10.11 23.37
C LEU A 518 -10.10 -10.47 23.70
N GLY A 519 -11.08 -9.89 23.01
CA GLY A 519 -12.48 -10.21 23.31
C GLY A 519 -13.05 -11.48 22.64
N TYR A 520 -14.37 -11.62 22.77
CA TYR A 520 -15.21 -12.82 22.61
C TYR A 520 -15.18 -13.63 21.31
N THR A 521 -14.82 -13.07 20.15
CA THR A 521 -14.93 -13.82 18.87
C THR A 521 -13.71 -13.73 17.96
N VAL A 522 -12.59 -13.22 18.47
CA VAL A 522 -11.36 -12.92 17.70
C VAL A 522 -10.82 -14.13 16.91
N PHE A 523 -11.16 -15.36 17.27
CA PHE A 523 -10.64 -16.57 16.61
C PHE A 523 -11.69 -17.46 15.95
N SER A 524 -12.95 -17.05 15.89
CA SER A 524 -14.03 -17.94 15.43
C SER A 524 -13.85 -18.47 14.00
N GLY A 525 -13.10 -17.77 13.15
CA GLY A 525 -12.71 -18.20 11.79
C GLY A 525 -11.22 -18.53 11.58
N CYS A 526 -10.41 -18.64 12.64
CA CYS A 526 -8.95 -18.66 12.52
C CYS A 526 -8.37 -20.03 12.14
N SER A 527 -7.48 -20.02 11.14
CA SER A 527 -6.74 -21.20 10.67
C SER A 527 -5.28 -21.25 11.15
N TYR A 528 -4.76 -20.13 11.65
CA TYR A 528 -3.38 -20.02 12.11
C TYR A 528 -3.26 -18.94 13.19
N VAL A 529 -2.78 -19.34 14.36
CA VAL A 529 -2.44 -18.42 15.46
C VAL A 529 -1.00 -18.67 15.88
N ALA A 530 -0.21 -17.60 16.02
CA ALA A 530 1.18 -17.72 16.49
C ALA A 530 1.51 -16.67 17.56
N PHE A 531 1.95 -17.16 18.72
CA PHE A 531 2.55 -16.36 19.78
C PHE A 531 4.02 -16.76 19.91
N GLN A 532 4.92 -15.97 19.33
CA GLN A 532 6.33 -16.33 19.21
C GLN A 532 7.22 -15.28 19.87
N ASN A 533 8.15 -15.74 20.71
CA ASN A 533 9.18 -14.90 21.33
C ASN A 533 8.58 -13.72 22.14
N LEU A 534 7.76 -14.07 23.15
CA LEU A 534 7.08 -13.17 24.10
C LEU A 534 7.57 -13.41 25.54
N PRO A 535 8.87 -13.20 25.85
CA PRO A 535 9.50 -13.66 27.10
C PRO A 535 8.99 -13.01 28.39
N ARG A 536 8.21 -11.93 28.32
CA ARG A 536 7.69 -11.20 29.49
C ARG A 536 6.17 -11.29 29.62
N LEU A 537 5.50 -12.07 28.78
CA LEU A 537 4.04 -12.18 28.80
C LEU A 537 3.60 -12.94 30.04
N THR A 538 2.91 -12.25 30.95
CA THR A 538 2.39 -12.83 32.21
C THR A 538 0.88 -12.96 32.21
N THR A 539 0.19 -12.14 31.41
CA THR A 539 -1.26 -12.05 31.44
C THR A 539 -1.80 -12.18 30.04
N LEU A 540 -2.69 -13.14 29.86
CA LEU A 540 -3.31 -13.40 28.58
C LEU A 540 -4.79 -13.71 28.84
N VAL A 541 -5.64 -12.75 28.48
CA VAL A 541 -7.07 -12.79 28.70
C VAL A 541 -7.76 -12.90 27.35
N PHE A 542 -8.64 -13.88 27.23
CA PHE A 542 -9.48 -14.03 26.06
C PHE A 542 -10.94 -14.06 26.49
N GLY A 543 -11.81 -13.55 25.62
CA GLY A 543 -13.19 -13.99 25.61
C GLY A 543 -13.28 -15.38 24.98
N ASP A 544 -14.49 -15.80 24.68
CA ASP A 544 -14.71 -17.18 24.29
C ASP A 544 -13.95 -17.69 23.04
N TYR A 545 -13.61 -19.00 23.01
CA TYR A 545 -13.19 -19.81 21.83
C TYR A 545 -11.70 -19.94 21.39
N THR A 546 -10.66 -19.76 22.24
CA THR A 546 -9.33 -19.32 21.69
C THR A 546 -8.09 -20.30 21.55
N PHE A 547 -7.86 -21.41 22.26
CA PHE A 547 -6.46 -21.81 22.60
C PHE A 547 -5.87 -23.20 22.18
N GLN A 548 -4.88 -23.27 21.27
CA GLN A 548 -4.05 -24.48 21.01
C GLN A 548 -2.54 -24.14 20.79
N ASP A 549 -1.61 -25.06 21.12
CA ASP A 549 -0.13 -25.07 20.89
C ASP A 549 0.73 -23.96 21.56
N LEU A 550 0.76 -23.91 22.90
CA LEU A 550 1.48 -22.87 23.68
C LEU A 550 2.45 -23.47 24.73
N PRO A 551 3.69 -23.82 24.34
CA PRO A 551 4.60 -24.63 25.18
C PRO A 551 5.28 -23.90 26.34
N LYS A 552 5.01 -22.61 26.53
CA LYS A 552 5.56 -21.77 27.60
C LYS A 552 4.49 -21.05 28.42
N LEU A 553 3.21 -21.29 28.14
CA LEU A 553 2.12 -20.68 28.86
C LEU A 553 2.04 -21.32 30.24
N GLU A 554 2.24 -20.57 31.33
CA GLU A 554 2.24 -21.10 32.72
C GLU A 554 0.92 -20.89 33.46
N SER A 555 0.12 -19.89 33.08
CA SER A 555 -1.17 -19.60 33.69
C SER A 555 -2.20 -19.23 32.62
N LEU A 556 -3.41 -19.78 32.74
CA LEU A 556 -4.52 -19.60 31.82
C LEU A 556 -5.78 -19.25 32.61
N VAL A 557 -6.30 -18.04 32.42
CA VAL A 557 -7.55 -17.59 33.04
C VAL A 557 -8.62 -17.45 31.96
N ILE A 558 -9.69 -18.21 32.12
CA ILE A 558 -10.89 -18.22 31.30
C ILE A 558 -11.96 -17.45 32.08
N GLY A 559 -12.46 -16.35 31.52
CA GLY A 559 -13.46 -15.50 32.18
C GLY A 559 -14.82 -16.18 32.38
N SER A 560 -15.67 -15.57 33.20
CA SER A 560 -17.08 -16.00 33.33
C SER A 560 -17.80 -15.91 31.99
N CYS A 561 -18.70 -16.87 31.73
CA CYS A 561 -19.41 -17.04 30.46
C CYS A 561 -18.55 -17.26 29.20
N ALA A 562 -17.22 -17.36 29.35
CA ALA A 562 -16.21 -17.33 28.29
C ALA A 562 -16.14 -18.56 27.37
N PHE A 563 -17.09 -19.49 27.36
CA PHE A 563 -17.32 -20.51 26.33
C PHE A 563 -18.80 -20.97 26.34
N SER A 564 -19.72 -20.14 26.83
CA SER A 564 -21.01 -20.59 27.37
C SER A 564 -21.94 -21.19 26.33
N ASN A 565 -21.73 -20.95 25.03
CA ASN A 565 -22.53 -21.48 23.92
C ASN A 565 -21.70 -22.28 22.91
N SER A 566 -20.55 -22.79 23.35
CA SER A 566 -19.57 -23.36 22.44
C SER A 566 -19.94 -24.74 21.92
N ARG A 567 -19.89 -24.96 20.59
CA ARG A 567 -19.96 -26.35 20.08
C ARG A 567 -18.74 -27.16 20.51
N ARG A 568 -17.56 -26.53 20.59
CA ARG A 568 -16.31 -27.19 20.99
C ARG A 568 -15.31 -26.18 21.57
N ALA A 569 -14.73 -26.50 22.73
CA ALA A 569 -13.57 -25.82 23.31
C ALA A 569 -12.37 -26.80 23.33
N MET A 570 -11.21 -26.38 22.86
CA MET A 570 -10.03 -27.23 22.75
C MET A 570 -8.82 -26.52 23.35
N PHE A 571 -8.10 -27.21 24.22
CA PHE A 571 -6.90 -26.77 24.92
C PHE A 571 -5.83 -27.84 24.70
N GLN A 572 -4.99 -27.65 23.68
CA GLN A 572 -4.06 -28.69 23.23
C GLN A 572 -2.60 -28.23 23.26
N ASN A 573 -1.68 -29.11 23.66
CA ASN A 573 -0.23 -28.92 23.65
C ASN A 573 0.21 -27.65 24.43
N LEU A 574 -0.05 -27.68 25.74
CA LEU A 574 0.29 -26.63 26.70
C LEU A 574 1.24 -27.18 27.79
N PRO A 575 2.45 -27.65 27.44
CA PRO A 575 3.33 -28.39 28.34
C PRO A 575 3.87 -27.62 29.54
N ALA A 576 3.81 -26.29 29.56
CA ALA A 576 4.25 -25.48 30.70
C ALA A 576 3.09 -25.00 31.59
N LEU A 577 1.84 -25.28 31.23
CA LEU A 577 0.68 -24.71 31.91
C LEU A 577 0.55 -25.30 33.31
N ARG A 578 0.60 -24.44 34.33
CA ARG A 578 0.55 -24.78 35.76
C ARG A 578 -0.75 -24.36 36.42
N GLU A 579 -1.32 -23.24 36.00
CA GLU A 579 -2.54 -22.67 36.56
C GLU A 579 -3.64 -22.57 35.50
N LEU A 580 -4.84 -23.04 35.82
CA LEU A 580 -6.03 -22.92 35.00
C LEU A 580 -7.20 -22.43 35.87
N HIS A 581 -7.73 -21.24 35.58
CA HIS A 581 -8.92 -20.72 36.24
C HIS A 581 -10.06 -20.61 35.22
N ILE A 582 -11.23 -21.17 35.54
CA ILE A 582 -12.44 -21.11 34.72
C ILE A 582 -13.53 -20.42 35.51
N GLY A 583 -13.91 -19.22 35.07
CA GLY A 583 -14.92 -18.39 35.71
C GLY A 583 -16.34 -18.96 35.64
N TYR A 584 -17.26 -18.33 36.38
CA TYR A 584 -18.66 -18.74 36.50
C TYR A 584 -19.36 -18.87 35.14
N ASN A 585 -20.05 -19.98 34.90
CA ASN A 585 -20.75 -20.31 33.65
C ASN A 585 -19.88 -20.26 32.39
N ALA A 586 -18.55 -20.27 32.51
CA ALA A 586 -17.67 -20.18 31.35
C ALA A 586 -18.04 -21.23 30.31
N LEU A 587 -18.25 -22.49 30.67
CA LEU A 587 -18.57 -23.58 29.76
C LEU A 587 -20.04 -24.04 29.90
N GLU A 588 -20.96 -23.15 30.29
CA GLU A 588 -22.37 -23.46 30.67
C GLU A 588 -23.12 -24.37 29.68
N SER A 589 -23.04 -24.10 28.37
CA SER A 589 -23.65 -24.88 27.28
C SER A 589 -22.61 -25.38 26.26
N CYS A 590 -21.37 -25.63 26.70
CA CYS A 590 -20.33 -26.15 25.83
C CYS A 590 -20.53 -27.65 25.55
N HIS A 591 -20.78 -28.05 24.29
CA HIS A 591 -21.07 -29.46 23.96
C HIS A 591 -19.84 -30.39 24.07
N HIS A 592 -18.65 -29.91 23.71
CA HIS A 592 -17.41 -30.70 23.72
C HIS A 592 -16.22 -29.89 24.21
N CYS A 593 -15.67 -30.21 25.38
CA CYS A 593 -14.46 -29.60 25.89
C CYS A 593 -13.30 -30.60 25.82
N VAL A 594 -12.14 -30.22 25.30
CA VAL A 594 -10.99 -31.12 25.13
C VAL A 594 -9.75 -30.50 25.75
N PHE A 595 -9.14 -31.18 26.70
CA PHE A 595 -7.78 -30.87 27.18
C PHE A 595 -6.83 -31.97 26.73
N GLN A 596 -5.80 -31.61 25.97
CA GLN A 596 -4.84 -32.56 25.43
C GLN A 596 -3.39 -32.07 25.58
N ASP A 597 -2.47 -32.94 26.00
CA ASP A 597 -1.04 -32.61 26.11
C ASP A 597 -0.77 -31.37 27.00
N VAL A 598 -1.28 -31.42 28.23
CA VAL A 598 -1.13 -30.39 29.27
C VAL A 598 -0.49 -31.00 30.54
N PRO A 599 0.76 -31.50 30.46
CA PRO A 599 1.39 -32.30 31.51
C PRO A 599 1.73 -31.56 32.81
N SER A 600 1.99 -30.25 32.78
CA SER A 600 2.48 -29.49 33.96
C SER A 600 1.40 -28.84 34.81
N LEU A 601 0.13 -29.15 34.55
CA LEU A 601 -0.99 -28.46 35.20
C LEU A 601 -1.15 -28.93 36.64
N THR A 602 -1.10 -27.97 37.58
CA THR A 602 -1.05 -28.21 39.03
C THR A 602 -2.14 -27.51 39.82
N ASP A 603 -2.61 -26.35 39.36
CA ASP A 603 -3.62 -25.54 40.03
C ASP A 603 -4.79 -25.32 39.06
N VAL A 604 -5.97 -25.75 39.47
CA VAL A 604 -7.15 -25.83 38.62
C VAL A 604 -8.38 -25.39 39.40
N ASP A 605 -8.95 -24.26 39.03
CA ASP A 605 -10.21 -23.77 39.55
C ASP A 605 -11.27 -23.86 38.45
N LEU A 606 -12.25 -24.75 38.65
CA LEU A 606 -13.38 -24.98 37.73
C LEU A 606 -14.71 -24.57 38.35
N THR A 607 -14.69 -23.86 39.47
CA THR A 607 -15.85 -23.70 40.34
C THR A 607 -16.97 -22.96 39.59
N TYR A 608 -18.09 -23.65 39.37
CA TYR A 608 -19.25 -23.17 38.59
C TYR A 608 -18.98 -22.91 37.10
N GLY A 609 -17.88 -23.42 36.54
CA GLY A 609 -17.57 -23.29 35.12
C GLY A 609 -18.54 -24.06 34.20
N PHE A 610 -19.21 -25.11 34.68
CA PHE A 610 -20.08 -25.98 33.89
C PHE A 610 -21.50 -26.06 34.50
N LYS A 611 -22.54 -26.19 33.66
CA LYS A 611 -23.93 -26.31 34.12
C LYS A 611 -24.70 -27.47 33.48
N THR A 612 -24.33 -27.89 32.26
CA THR A 612 -24.82 -29.11 31.58
C THR A 612 -23.79 -30.23 31.59
N GLU A 613 -24.22 -31.49 31.37
CA GLU A 613 -23.35 -32.64 31.07
C GLU A 613 -22.54 -32.38 29.78
N SER A 614 -21.43 -31.66 29.94
CA SER A 614 -20.52 -31.31 28.86
C SER A 614 -19.58 -32.50 28.65
N ILE A 615 -19.39 -32.95 27.41
CA ILE A 615 -18.46 -34.06 27.14
C ILE A 615 -17.03 -33.50 27.25
N VAL A 616 -16.37 -33.77 28.36
CA VAL A 616 -14.96 -33.42 28.59
C VAL A 616 -14.07 -34.60 28.16
N ALA A 617 -13.29 -34.42 27.10
CA ALA A 617 -12.28 -35.39 26.68
C ALA A 617 -10.91 -34.97 27.22
N LEU A 618 -10.26 -35.88 27.93
CA LEU A 618 -8.98 -35.65 28.61
C LEU A 618 -7.92 -36.60 28.03
N GLY A 619 -6.78 -36.06 27.60
CA GLY A 619 -5.65 -36.86 27.11
C GLY A 619 -4.33 -36.25 27.52
N ASN A 620 -3.47 -36.99 28.23
CA ASN A 620 -2.16 -36.50 28.68
C ASN A 620 -2.26 -35.15 29.44
N VAL A 621 -3.21 -35.10 30.37
CA VAL A 621 -3.49 -33.96 31.25
C VAL A 621 -2.97 -34.29 32.65
N GLY A 622 -2.21 -33.38 33.27
CA GLY A 622 -1.64 -33.56 34.61
C GLY A 622 -2.70 -33.67 35.72
N ALA A 623 -2.77 -32.69 36.63
CA ALA A 623 -3.63 -32.76 37.82
C ALA A 623 -5.15 -32.81 37.53
N ILE A 624 -5.62 -32.51 36.31
CA ILE A 624 -7.04 -32.62 35.93
C ILE A 624 -7.57 -34.06 36.09
N ALA A 625 -6.72 -35.08 35.91
CA ALA A 625 -7.13 -36.48 36.05
C ALA A 625 -7.70 -36.82 37.45
N ASN A 626 -7.36 -36.04 38.49
CA ASN A 626 -7.83 -36.24 39.86
C ASN A 626 -9.05 -35.38 40.25
N LEU A 627 -9.53 -34.48 39.38
CA LEU A 627 -10.60 -33.50 39.68
C LEU A 627 -11.93 -33.79 38.97
N VAL A 628 -12.00 -34.82 38.11
CA VAL A 628 -13.20 -35.20 37.33
C VAL A 628 -13.89 -36.48 37.89
N GLN A 629 -13.57 -36.87 39.13
CA GLN A 629 -14.48 -37.65 39.98
C GLN A 629 -15.26 -36.70 40.88
#